data_AF-A0A952EY58-F1
#
_entry.id   AF-A0A952EY58-F1
#
_cell.length_a   1.000
_cell.length_b   1.000
_cell.length_c   1.000
_cell.angle_alpha   90.00
_cell.angle_beta   90.00
_cell.angle_gamma   90.00
#
_symmetry.space_group_name_H-M   'P 1'
#
loop_
_entity.id
_entity.type
_entity.pdbx_description
1 polymer ?
#
loop_
_entity_poly.entity_id
_entity_poly.type
_entity_poly.pdbx_seq_one_letter_code
_entity_poly.pdbx_strand_id
1 'polypeptide(L)' 'GDPASDANRAAWKALCDGTTPLLVAFSDSDPITGAMAPIFASQMRGAQGVEHTTVHDAGHFLQEDAGEELAEAIVQFLAR' A
#
# COMPACT_ATOMS: atom_id res chain seq x y z
N GLY A 1 7.38 -25.57 -12.40
CA GLY A 1 6.89 -24.30 -11.84
C GLY A 1 7.73 -23.19 -12.42
N ASP A 2 7.11 -22.06 -12.76
CA ASP A 2 7.84 -20.88 -13.21
C ASP A 2 8.67 -20.32 -12.04
N PRO A 3 10.01 -20.20 -12.15
CA PRO A 3 10.87 -19.65 -11.11
C PRO A 3 10.44 -18.26 -10.61
N ALA A 4 9.83 -17.45 -11.49
CA ALA A 4 9.32 -16.13 -11.11
C ALA A 4 8.18 -16.24 -10.09
N SER A 5 7.42 -17.34 -10.13
CA SER A 5 6.34 -17.60 -9.16
C SER A 5 6.88 -17.94 -7.76
N ASP A 6 8.02 -18.63 -7.66
CA ASP A 6 8.66 -18.94 -6.37
C ASP A 6 9.25 -17.68 -5.74
N ALA A 7 9.96 -16.86 -6.53
CA ALA A 7 10.51 -15.60 -6.06
C ALA A 7 9.40 -14.64 -5.58
N ASN A 8 8.30 -14.52 -6.32
CA ASN A 8 7.18 -13.66 -5.93
C ASN A 8 6.51 -14.12 -4.62
N ARG A 9 6.34 -15.44 -4.43
CA ARG A 9 5.81 -16.00 -3.17
C ARG A 9 6.74 -15.73 -1.99
N ALA A 10 8.05 -15.87 -2.19
CA ALA A 10 9.04 -15.60 -1.14
C ALA A 10 9.04 -14.11 -0.75
N ALA A 11 9.00 -13.21 -1.73
CA ALA A 11 8.89 -11.78 -1.49
C ALA A 11 7.59 -11.41 -0.75
N TRP A 12 6.46 -11.96 -1.18
CA TRP A 12 5.18 -11.77 -0.51
C TRP A 12 5.23 -12.20 0.96
N LYS A 13 5.78 -13.40 1.23
CA LYS A 13 5.93 -13.89 2.60
C LYS A 13 6.81 -12.94 3.44
N ALA A 14 7.92 -12.47 2.89
CA ALA A 14 8.82 -11.56 3.59
C ALA A 14 8.14 -10.21 3.92
N LEU A 15 7.33 -9.68 3.01
CA LEU A 15 6.52 -8.48 3.26
C LEU A 15 5.49 -8.70 4.36
N CYS A 16 4.73 -9.82 4.29
CA CYS A 16 3.73 -10.17 5.30
C CYS A 16 4.34 -10.28 6.71
N ASP A 17 5.52 -10.90 6.82
CA ASP A 17 6.19 -11.09 8.11
C ASP A 17 6.93 -9.86 8.62
N GLY A 18 7.21 -8.88 7.75
CA GLY A 18 7.93 -7.66 8.08
C GLY A 18 7.24 -6.83 9.16
N THR A 19 8.01 -6.36 10.14
CA THR A 19 7.53 -5.50 11.24
C THR A 19 7.77 -4.02 10.99
N THR A 20 8.42 -3.66 9.89
CA THR A 20 8.61 -2.27 9.49
C THR A 20 7.23 -1.62 9.31
N PRO A 21 6.95 -0.47 9.94
CA PRO A 21 5.69 0.24 9.74
C PRO A 21 5.38 0.43 8.26
N LEU A 22 4.14 0.14 7.86
CA LEU A 22 3.70 0.19 6.47
C LEU A 22 2.39 0.98 6.36
N LEU A 23 2.41 2.05 5.58
CA LEU A 23 1.22 2.78 5.16
C LEU A 23 0.66 2.19 3.87
N VAL A 24 -0.64 1.92 3.85
CA VAL A 24 -1.40 1.60 2.64
C VAL A 24 -2.16 2.86 2.22
N ALA A 25 -1.84 3.41 1.05
CA ALA A 25 -2.43 4.64 0.51
C ALA A 25 -2.71 4.50 -1.00
N PHE A 26 -3.71 3.67 -1.33
CA PHE A 26 -4.16 3.47 -2.72
C PHE A 26 -5.22 4.51 -3.08
N SER A 27 -5.40 4.76 -4.38
CA SER A 27 -6.47 5.64 -4.86
C SER A 27 -7.80 4.92 -5.06
N ASP A 28 -8.90 5.68 -5.05
CA ASP A 28 -10.26 5.16 -5.24
C ASP A 28 -10.61 4.87 -6.71
N SER A 29 -9.85 5.44 -7.65
CA SER A 29 -10.15 5.41 -9.08
C SER A 29 -9.10 4.63 -9.90
N ASP A 30 -8.30 3.78 -9.25
CA ASP A 30 -7.45 2.78 -9.92
C ASP A 30 -8.11 1.39 -9.96
N PRO A 31 -8.78 0.99 -11.06
CA PRO A 31 -9.41 -0.31 -11.19
C PRO A 31 -8.42 -1.48 -11.26
N ILE A 32 -7.13 -1.21 -11.52
CA ILE A 32 -6.09 -2.24 -11.65
C ILE A 32 -5.61 -2.65 -10.26
N THR A 33 -5.33 -1.67 -9.39
CA THR A 33 -4.65 -1.94 -8.12
C THR A 33 -5.48 -1.63 -6.87
N GLY A 34 -6.58 -0.88 -6.96
CA GLY A 34 -7.38 -0.47 -5.79
C GLY A 34 -7.88 -1.64 -4.95
N ALA A 35 -8.22 -2.78 -5.58
CA ALA A 35 -8.64 -3.99 -4.88
C ALA A 35 -7.55 -4.63 -3.99
N MET A 36 -6.28 -4.25 -4.16
CA MET A 36 -5.17 -4.74 -3.35
C MET A 36 -5.06 -4.03 -2.00
N ALA A 37 -5.59 -2.81 -1.85
CA ALA A 37 -5.50 -2.05 -0.61
C ALA A 37 -5.95 -2.84 0.65
N PRO A 38 -7.16 -3.45 0.69
CA PRO A 38 -7.58 -4.24 1.85
C PRO A 38 -6.73 -5.50 2.06
N ILE A 39 -6.12 -6.05 1.01
CA ILE A 39 -5.24 -7.22 1.11
C ILE A 39 -3.94 -6.81 1.80
N PHE A 40 -3.31 -5.71 1.39
CA PHE A 40 -2.09 -5.21 2.04
C PHE A 40 -2.34 -4.82 3.49
N ALA A 41 -3.42 -4.08 3.78
CA ALA A 41 -3.75 -3.67 5.14
C ALA A 41 -3.99 -4.86 6.08
N SER A 42 -4.60 -5.95 5.58
CA SER A 42 -4.89 -7.13 6.39
C SER A 42 -3.72 -8.12 6.52
N GLN A 43 -2.88 -8.26 5.48
CA GLN A 43 -1.86 -9.30 5.42
C GLN A 43 -0.49 -8.83 5.92
N MET A 44 -0.19 -7.54 5.84
CA MET A 44 1.12 -7.02 6.25
C MET A 44 1.14 -6.78 7.75
N ARG A 45 2.04 -7.44 8.48
CA ARG A 45 2.20 -7.22 9.93
C ARG A 45 2.55 -5.76 10.22
N GLY A 46 3.42 -5.14 9.42
CA GLY A 46 3.78 -3.73 9.53
C GLY A 46 2.64 -2.73 9.28
N ALA A 47 1.53 -3.16 8.65
CA ALA A 47 0.36 -2.31 8.43
C ALA A 47 -0.60 -2.32 9.62
N GLN A 48 -0.46 -3.27 10.55
CA GLN A 48 -1.38 -3.41 11.68
C GLN A 48 -1.26 -2.23 12.65
N GLY A 49 -2.40 -1.64 13.02
CA GLY A 49 -2.46 -0.47 13.91
C GLY A 49 -2.04 0.85 13.25
N VAL A 50 -1.81 0.86 11.94
CA VAL A 50 -1.61 2.08 11.15
C VAL A 50 -2.97 2.54 10.63
N GLU A 51 -3.30 3.81 10.86
CA GLU A 51 -4.43 4.43 10.16
C GLU A 51 -4.05 4.63 8.69
N HIS A 52 -4.78 3.94 7.81
CA HIS A 52 -4.60 3.99 6.36
C HIS A 52 -5.54 5.02 5.74
N THR A 53 -5.14 5.57 4.60
CA THR A 53 -5.98 6.50 3.84
C THR A 53 -6.27 5.95 2.45
N THR A 54 -7.38 6.39 1.87
CA THR A 54 -7.63 6.29 0.43
C THR A 54 -7.36 7.65 -0.17
N VAL A 55 -6.63 7.70 -1.27
CA VAL A 55 -6.39 8.94 -2.01
C VAL A 55 -7.55 9.16 -2.96
N HIS A 56 -8.25 10.28 -2.81
CA HIS A 56 -9.50 10.53 -3.54
C HIS A 56 -9.25 11.16 -4.91
N ASP A 57 -10.20 10.97 -5.82
CA ASP A 57 -10.22 11.60 -7.16
C ASP A 57 -8.93 11.38 -7.97
N ALA A 58 -8.27 10.23 -7.78
CA ALA A 58 -6.96 9.92 -8.35
C ALA A 58 -6.93 8.56 -9.06
N GLY A 59 -6.31 8.50 -10.24
CA GLY A 59 -6.18 7.29 -11.05
C GLY A 59 -4.98 6.42 -10.66
N HIS A 60 -4.44 5.69 -11.64
CA HIS A 60 -3.26 4.82 -11.45
C HIS A 60 -1.98 5.61 -11.11
N PHE A 61 -1.85 6.83 -11.64
CA PHE A 61 -0.74 7.74 -11.36
C PHE A 61 -1.15 8.76 -10.29
N LEU A 62 -1.56 8.28 -9.11
CA LEU A 62 -2.16 9.13 -8.08
C LEU A 62 -1.29 10.32 -7.63
N GLN A 63 0.02 10.26 -7.80
CA GLN A 63 0.91 11.38 -7.51
C GLN A 63 0.73 12.57 -8.46
N GLU A 64 0.23 12.36 -9.68
CA GLU A 64 -0.05 13.42 -10.65
C GLU A 64 -1.41 14.06 -10.40
N ASP A 65 -2.38 13.26 -9.96
CA ASP A 65 -3.76 13.70 -9.70
C ASP A 65 -3.93 14.33 -8.30
N ALA A 66 -3.32 13.71 -7.28
CA ALA A 66 -3.50 14.03 -5.87
C ALA A 66 -2.19 13.95 -5.06
N GLY A 67 -1.10 14.51 -5.63
CA GLY A 67 0.22 14.47 -5.01
C GLY A 67 0.30 15.13 -3.63
N GLU A 68 -0.43 16.22 -3.40
CA GLU A 68 -0.47 16.90 -2.10
C GLU A 68 -1.12 16.05 -1.00
N GLU A 69 -2.27 15.41 -1.31
CA GLU A 69 -2.96 14.51 -0.38
C GLU A 69 -2.09 13.29 -0.04
N LEU A 70 -1.45 12.69 -1.05
CA LEU A 70 -0.52 11.58 -0.84
C LEU A 70 0.68 12.02 0.03
N ALA A 71 1.25 13.21 -0.23
CA ALA A 71 2.37 13.73 0.55
C ALA A 71 1.97 13.99 2.01
N GLU A 72 0.79 14.56 2.25
CA GLU A 72 0.27 14.78 3.60
C GLU A 72 0.09 13.46 4.35
N ALA A 73 -0.48 12.43 3.70
CA ALA A 73 -0.63 11.11 4.30
C ALA A 73 0.73 10.49 4.72
N ILE A 74 1.76 10.66 3.88
CA ILE A 74 3.13 10.19 4.19
C ILE A 74 3.70 10.97 5.37
N VAL A 75 3.59 12.30 5.39
CA VAL A 75 4.11 13.13 6.48
C VAL A 75 3.43 12.79 7.81
N GLN A 76 2.10 12.64 7.81
CA GLN A 76 1.34 12.24 8.99
C GLN A 76 1.74 10.85 9.49
N PHE A 77 2.01 9.91 8.57
CA PHE A 77 2.48 8.57 8.93
C PHE A 77 3.87 8.60 9.58
N LEU A 78 4.80 9.41 9.05
CA LEU A 78 6.16 9.53 9.58
C LEU A 78 6.25 10.28 10.92
N ALA A 79 5.25 11.09 11.26
CA ALA A 79 5.20 11.86 12.49
C ALA A 79 4.73 11.06 13.73
N ARG A 80 4.37 9.78 13.55
CA ARG A 80 3.90 8.86 14.60
C ARG A 80 5.05 8.08 15.23
#